data_AF-A0A645HR03-F1
#
_entry.id   AF-A0A645HR03-F1
#
_cell.length_a   1.000
_cell.length_b   1.000
_cell.length_c   1.000
_cell.angle_alpha   90.00
_cell.angle_beta   90.00
_cell.angle_gamma   90.00
#
_symmetry.space_group_name_H-M   'P 1'
#
loop_
_entity.id
_entity.type
_entity.pdbx_description
1 polymer ?
#
loop_
_entity_poly.entity_id
_entity_poly.type
_entity_poly.pdbx_seq_one_letter_code
_entity_poly.pdbx_strand_id
1 'polypeptide(L)' 'MDTSGCIVESDGLLVATLGVRDLLIVEWGGILLVADKNCAQDIRKLVHSLEEAGLKEYL' A
#
# COMPACT_ATOMS: atom_id res chain seq x y z
N MET A 1 12.76 -0.01 16.90
CA MET A 1 11.80 -0.22 15.80
C MET A 1 12.63 -0.37 14.54
N ASP A 2 12.76 -1.58 14.04
CA ASP A 2 13.60 -1.95 12.88
C ASP A 2 12.82 -1.73 11.57
N THR A 3 12.56 -0.48 11.21
CA THR A 3 11.93 -0.12 9.92
C THR A 3 12.79 0.93 9.24
N SER A 4 13.10 0.75 7.95
CA SER A 4 13.91 1.72 7.20
C SER A 4 13.49 1.84 5.74
N GLY A 5 13.55 3.05 5.21
CA GLY A 5 13.35 3.29 3.78
C GLY A 5 11.90 3.14 3.31
N CYS A 6 10.93 2.98 4.21
CA CYS A 6 9.52 2.93 3.89
C CYS A 6 8.91 4.33 3.69
N ILE A 7 7.92 4.42 2.81
CA ILE A 7 7.05 5.58 2.63
C ILE A 7 5.66 5.17 3.10
N VAL A 8 5.09 5.94 4.02
CA VAL A 8 3.78 5.65 4.62
C VAL A 8 2.89 6.89 4.50
N GLU A 9 1.75 6.76 3.81
CA GLU A 9 0.75 7.80 3.64
C GLU A 9 -0.63 7.22 3.96
N SER A 10 -1.35 7.81 4.91
CA SER A 10 -2.69 7.38 5.29
C SER A 10 -3.51 8.58 5.72
N ASP A 11 -4.80 8.57 5.41
CA ASP A 11 -5.75 9.67 5.62
C ASP A 11 -6.76 9.33 6.75
N GLY A 12 -6.38 8.44 7.67
CA GLY A 12 -7.22 8.10 8.81
C GLY A 12 -6.85 6.81 9.55
N LEU A 13 -6.03 5.94 8.96
CA LEU A 13 -5.60 4.69 9.58
C LEU A 13 -4.29 4.85 10.35
N LEU A 14 -4.23 4.26 11.55
CA LEU A 14 -2.98 4.11 12.28
C LEU A 14 -2.15 3.00 11.64
N VAL A 15 -0.99 3.35 11.09
CA VAL A 15 -0.07 2.39 10.48
C VAL A 15 1.18 2.24 11.34
N ALA A 16 1.45 1.01 11.79
CA ALA A 16 2.67 0.65 12.51
C ALA A 16 3.46 -0.39 11.70
N THR A 17 4.78 -0.25 11.66
CA THR A 17 5.69 -1.12 10.90
C THR A 17 6.84 -1.60 11.78
N LEU A 18 7.29 -2.84 11.57
CA LEU A 18 8.41 -3.43 12.29
C LEU A 18 9.06 -4.53 11.44
N GLY A 19 10.39 -4.52 11.34
CA GLY A 19 11.18 -5.53 10.62
C GLY A 19 11.09 -5.44 9.10
N VAL A 20 10.55 -4.33 8.56
CA VAL A 20 10.30 -4.16 7.13
C VAL A 20 11.15 -3.04 6.54
N ARG A 21 11.44 -3.15 5.23
CA ARG A 21 12.27 -2.19 4.52
C ARG A 21 11.72 -1.91 3.14
N ASP A 22 11.94 -0.68 2.68
CA ASP A 22 11.71 -0.27 1.30
C ASP A 22 10.27 -0.51 0.79
N LEU A 23 9.29 -0.37 1.67
CA LEU A 23 7.87 -0.49 1.32
C LEU A 23 7.23 0.87 1.05
N LEU A 24 6.29 0.91 0.12
CA LEU A 24 5.32 1.97 -0.05
C LEU A 24 3.98 1.48 0.51
N ILE A 25 3.47 2.19 1.52
CA ILE A 25 2.21 1.90 2.20
C ILE A 25 1.32 3.12 2.02
N VAL A 26 0.25 3.00 1.23
CA VAL A 26 -0.65 4.12 0.93
C VAL A 26 -2.11 3.72 1.12
N GLU A 27 -2.89 4.60 1.72
CA GLU A 27 -4.34 4.46 1.79
C GLU A 27 -5.01 5.07 0.55
N TRP A 28 -5.91 4.32 -0.09
CA TRP A 28 -6.68 4.80 -1.24
C TRP A 28 -8.08 4.18 -1.22
N GLY A 29 -9.13 5.01 -1.24
CA GLY A 29 -10.52 4.54 -1.32
C GLY A 29 -10.95 3.63 -0.15
N GLY A 30 -10.35 3.78 1.03
CA GLY A 30 -10.59 2.91 2.19
C GLY A 30 -9.83 1.58 2.17
N ILE A 31 -8.88 1.42 1.23
CA ILE A 31 -8.03 0.23 1.10
C ILE A 31 -6.59 0.63 1.42
N LEU A 32 -5.88 -0.23 2.14
CA LEU A 32 -4.44 -0.08 2.36
C LEU A 32 -3.68 -0.84 1.28
N LEU A 33 -2.93 -0.12 0.46
CA LEU A 33 -2.04 -0.67 -0.55
C LEU A 33 -0.63 -0.76 0.02
N VAL A 34 -0.02 -1.94 -0.12
CA VAL A 34 1.35 -2.20 0.35
C VAL A 34 2.14 -2.83 -0.79
N ALA A 35 3.25 -2.21 -1.17
CA ALA A 35 4.12 -2.72 -2.22
C ALA A 35 5.59 -2.41 -1.92
N ASP A 36 6.50 -3.09 -2.61
CA ASP A 36 7.89 -2.62 -2.70
C ASP A 36 7.90 -1.23 -3.35
N LYS A 37 8.59 -0.25 -2.74
CA LYS A 37 8.61 1.13 -3.23
C LYS A 37 9.24 1.26 -4.61
N ASN A 38 10.09 0.32 -5.02
CA ASN A 38 10.69 0.29 -6.36
C ASN A 38 9.66 -0.14 -7.41
N CYS A 39 8.58 -0.82 -7.00
CA CYS A 39 7.43 -1.15 -7.84
C CYS A 39 6.33 -0.08 -7.78
N ALA A 40 6.57 1.09 -7.18
CA ALA A 40 5.56 2.14 -7.02
C ALA A 40 4.93 2.62 -8.35
N GLN A 41 5.67 2.52 -9.46
CA GLN A 41 5.15 2.85 -10.79
C GLN A 41 4.01 1.91 -11.23
N ASP A 42 3.98 0.69 -10.71
CA ASP A 42 2.95 -0.31 -10.99
C ASP A 42 1.75 -0.21 -10.04
N ILE A 43 1.81 0.59 -8.97
CA ILE A 43 0.67 0.77 -8.06
C ILE A 43 -0.55 1.32 -8.79
N ARG A 44 -0.36 2.24 -9.76
CA ARG A 44 -1.48 2.74 -10.57
C ARG A 44 -2.16 1.63 -11.37
N LYS A 45 -1.38 0.68 -11.90
CA LYS A 45 -1.90 -0.49 -12.62
C LYS A 45 -2.63 -1.42 -11.65
N LEU A 46 -2.05 -1.66 -10.47
CA LEU A 46 -2.68 -2.45 -9.42
C LEU A 46 -4.03 -1.87 -8.99
N VAL A 47 -4.09 -0.56 -8.71
CA VAL A 47 -5.34 0.14 -8.37
C VAL A 47 -6.35 -0.03 -9.50
N HIS A 48 -5.95 0.18 -10.75
CA HIS A 48 -6.84 0.04 -11.88
C HIS A 48 -7.37 -1.39 -12.04
N SER A 49 -6.50 -2.39 -11.92
CA SER A 49 -6.92 -3.81 -11.98
C SER A 49 -7.82 -4.19 -10.80
N LEU A 50 -7.63 -3.59 -9.61
CA LEU A 50 -8.49 -3.80 -8.45
C LEU A 50 -9.88 -3.16 -8.63
N GLU A 51 -9.93 -1.94 -9.18
CA GLU A 51 -11.18 -1.27 -9.59
C GLU A 51 -11.94 -2.11 -10.63
N GLU A 52 -11.25 -2.60 -11.67
CA GLU A 52 -11.83 -3.46 -12.72
C GLU A 52 -12.29 -4.81 -12.18
N ALA A 53 -11.56 -5.41 -11.23
CA ALA A 53 -11.95 -6.64 -10.55
C ALA A 53 -13.09 -6.45 -9.55
N GLY A 54 -13.56 -5.22 -9.33
CA GLY A 54 -14.76 -4.93 -8.54
C GLY A 54 -14.60 -5.15 -7.05
N LEU A 55 -13.40 -4.93 -6.48
CA LEU A 55 -13.06 -4.72 -5.05
C LEU A 55 -13.78 -5.57 -3.96
N LYS A 56 -14.46 -6.66 -4.30
CA LYS A 56 -15.31 -7.41 -3.36
C LYS A 56 -14.75 -8.74 -2.90
N GLU A 57 -13.65 -9.23 -3.48
CA GLU A 57 -13.26 -10.64 -3.34
C GLU A 57 -11.85 -10.88 -2.75
N TYR A 58 -11.27 -9.90 -2.05
CA TYR A 58 -9.96 -10.05 -1.39
C TYR A 58 -10.00 -9.68 0.10
N LEU A 59 -11.04 -10.13 0.81
CA LEU A 59 -11.14 -10.10 2.28
C LEU A 59 -10.63 -11.41 2.90
#